data_AF-A0A7S7RBW6-F1
#
_entry.id   AF-A0A7S7RBW6-F1
#
_cell.length_a   1.000
_cell.length_b   1.000
_cell.length_c   1.000
_cell.angle_alpha   90.00
_cell.angle_beta   90.00
_cell.angle_gamma   90.00
#
_symmetry.space_group_name_H-M   'P 1'
#
loop_
_entity.id
_entity.type
_entity.pdbx_description
1 polymer ?
#
loop_
_entity_poly.entity_id
_entity_poly.type
_entity_poly.pdbx_seq_one_letter_code
_entity_poly.pdbx_strand_id
1 'polypeptide(L)'
;MPVNTRSTYSGYEKGVREAGYVVLIRLAKLFDVSVDYLLGLTEKPKYKMERNVYKVLYSSNLHWNGIPIEEGDLQPIRTMLENILNARAKN
;
A
#
# COMPACT_ATOMS: atom_id res chain seq x y z
N MET A 1 13.42 23.28 -13.46
CA MET A 1 13.72 24.49 -12.65
C MET A 1 13.45 24.15 -11.19
N PRO A 2 14.38 24.40 -10.25
CA PRO A 2 14.20 24.04 -8.84
C PRO A 2 13.25 25.05 -8.18
N VAL A 3 12.19 24.55 -7.56
CA VAL A 3 11.17 25.38 -6.88
C VAL A 3 11.66 25.67 -5.47
N ASN A 4 11.76 26.95 -5.13
CA ASN A 4 12.28 27.43 -3.85
C ASN A 4 11.43 26.92 -2.67
N THR A 5 12.11 26.39 -1.64
CA THR A 5 11.73 25.22 -0.84
C THR A 5 11.01 25.51 0.50
N ARG A 6 10.46 26.70 0.72
CA ARG A 6 9.78 27.01 2.00
C ARG A 6 8.53 27.88 1.88
N SER A 7 8.55 28.87 0.98
CA SER A 7 7.40 29.76 0.74
C SER A 7 6.24 29.05 0.03
N THR A 8 6.56 28.16 -0.91
CA THR A 8 5.55 27.36 -1.65
C THR A 8 4.82 26.39 -0.73
N TYR A 9 5.56 25.72 0.15
CA TYR A 9 5.01 24.79 1.14
C TYR A 9 4.13 25.51 2.17
N SER A 10 4.59 26.65 2.69
CA SER A 10 3.78 27.48 3.60
C SER A 10 2.49 27.99 2.95
N GLY A 11 2.49 28.22 1.63
CA GLY A 11 1.29 28.56 0.87
C GLY A 11 0.26 27.42 0.81
N TYR A 12 0.70 26.16 0.75
CA TYR A 12 -0.17 24.99 0.82
C TYR A 12 -0.76 24.82 2.23
N GLU A 13 0.05 24.93 3.28
CA GLU A 13 -0.42 24.83 4.67
C GLU A 13 -1.43 25.92 5.05
N LYS A 14 -1.27 27.12 4.49
CA LYS A 14 -2.15 28.27 4.74
C LYS A 14 -3.35 28.36 3.79
N GLY A 15 -3.51 27.41 2.86
CA GLY A 15 -4.61 27.41 1.88
C GLY A 15 -4.56 28.54 0.85
N VAL A 16 -3.42 29.22 0.71
CA VAL A 16 -3.23 30.36 -0.22
C VAL A 16 -3.04 29.88 -1.66
N ARG A 17 -2.65 28.61 -1.85
CA ARG A 17 -2.55 27.94 -3.15
C ARG A 17 -3.08 26.52 -3.02
N GLU A 18 -3.89 26.09 -3.97
CA GLU A 18 -4.26 24.68 -4.07
C GLU A 18 -3.11 23.86 -4.64
N ALA A 19 -2.80 22.73 -4.02
CA ALA A 19 -1.84 21.78 -4.56
C ALA A 19 -2.46 21.11 -5.79
N GLY A 20 -1.88 21.34 -6.97
CA GLY A 20 -2.31 20.65 -8.18
C GLY A 20 -2.13 19.12 -8.05
N TYR A 21 -2.86 18.35 -8.86
CA TYR A 21 -2.90 16.88 -8.78
C TYR A 21 -1.51 16.21 -8.78
N VAL A 22 -0.54 16.76 -9.52
CA VAL A 22 0.85 16.28 -9.55
C VAL A 22 1.52 16.34 -8.18
N VAL A 23 1.27 17.41 -7.42
CA VAL A 23 1.82 17.60 -6.07
C VAL A 23 1.13 16.66 -5.09
N LEU A 24 -0.21 16.54 -5.16
CA LEU A 24 -0.98 15.62 -4.33
C LEU A 24 -0.53 14.16 -4.51
N ILE A 25 -0.33 13.70 -5.75
CA ILE A 25 0.18 12.34 -6.03
C ILE A 25 1.58 12.14 -5.46
N ARG A 26 2.47 13.15 -5.56
CA ARG A 26 3.82 13.06 -5.01
C ARG A 26 3.81 13.00 -3.49
N LEU A 27 2.97 13.80 -2.83
CA LEU A 27 2.81 13.78 -1.37
C LEU A 27 2.22 12.45 -0.91
N ALA A 28 1.19 11.95 -1.60
CA ALA A 28 0.56 10.66 -1.31
C ALA A 28 1.59 9.52 -1.36
N LYS A 29 2.46 9.49 -2.38
CA LYS A 29 3.57 8.53 -2.47
C LYS A 29 4.64 8.73 -1.40
N LEU A 30 4.98 9.98 -1.09
CA LEU A 30 6.03 10.31 -0.11
C LEU A 30 5.63 9.86 1.30
N PHE A 31 4.37 10.09 1.67
CA PHE A 31 3.83 9.77 2.99
C PHE A 31 3.16 8.39 3.06
N ASP A 32 3.14 7.65 1.96
CA ASP A 32 2.50 6.33 1.85
C ASP A 32 1.02 6.37 2.30
N VAL A 33 0.28 7.33 1.76
CA VAL A 33 -1.16 7.55 2.03
C VAL A 33 -1.95 7.75 0.74
N SER A 34 -3.28 7.67 0.80
CA SER A 34 -4.17 7.98 -0.33
C SER A 34 -4.31 9.49 -0.54
N VAL A 35 -4.64 9.90 -1.77
CA VAL A 35 -4.97 11.31 -2.06
C VAL A 35 -6.23 11.73 -1.30
N ASP A 36 -7.21 10.84 -1.15
CA ASP A 36 -8.44 11.11 -0.40
C ASP A 36 -8.16 11.40 1.08
N TYR A 37 -7.13 10.77 1.65
CA TYR A 37 -6.68 11.07 3.00
C TYR A 37 -6.05 12.47 3.09
N LEU A 38 -5.20 12.83 2.13
CA LEU A 38 -4.61 14.18 2.08
C LEU A 38 -5.67 15.28 1.91
N LEU A 39 -6.78 14.97 1.24
CA LEU A 39 -7.89 15.89 1.01
C LEU A 39 -8.94 15.87 2.14
N GLY A 40 -8.77 15.04 3.18
CA GLY A 40 -9.74 14.92 4.27
C GLY A 40 -11.08 14.29 3.86
N LEU A 41 -11.13 13.62 2.71
CA LEU A 41 -12.31 12.89 2.23
C LEU A 41 -12.44 11.52 2.92
N THR A 42 -11.38 11.07 3.61
CA THR A 42 -11.37 9.87 4.42
C THR A 42 -10.41 9.99 5.60
N GLU A 43 -10.78 9.42 6.74
CA GLU A 43 -9.89 9.23 7.90
C GLU A 43 -8.94 8.04 7.73
N LYS A 44 -9.11 7.25 6.67
CA LYS A 44 -8.27 6.08 6.41
C LYS A 44 -7.05 6.51 5.61
N PRO A 45 -5.83 6.53 6.20
CA PRO A 45 -4.61 6.94 5.50
C PRO A 45 -4.34 6.09 4.26
N LYS A 46 -4.80 4.84 4.26
CA LYS A 46 -4.69 3.93 3.13
C LYS A 46 -6.02 3.31 2.80
N TYR A 47 -6.22 2.98 1.53
CA TYR A 47 -7.24 2.03 1.12
C TYR A 47 -6.85 0.63 1.65
N LYS A 48 -7.45 0.20 2.76
CA LYS A 48 -7.16 -1.12 3.36
C LYS A 48 -7.46 -2.26 2.37
N MET A 49 -6.41 -2.89 1.82
CA MET A 49 -5.97 -4.29 2.05
C MET A 49 -4.80 -4.59 1.07
N GLU A 50 -3.61 -4.03 1.34
CA GLU A 50 -2.54 -4.00 0.33
C GLU A 50 -1.75 -5.32 0.20
N ARG A 51 -1.81 -6.20 1.21
CA ARG A 51 -1.08 -7.47 1.18
C ARG A 51 -2.02 -8.63 0.92
N ASN A 52 -2.18 -8.90 -0.36
CA ASN A 52 -2.88 -10.08 -0.84
C ASN A 52 -1.94 -11.30 -0.72
N VAL A 53 -2.10 -12.07 0.36
CA VAL A 53 -1.27 -13.27 0.64
C VAL A 53 -1.34 -14.28 -0.49
N TYR A 54 -2.50 -14.42 -1.14
CA TYR A 54 -2.62 -15.27 -2.34
C TYR A 54 -1.62 -14.81 -3.41
N LYS A 55 -1.62 -13.52 -3.79
CA LYS A 55 -0.64 -12.99 -4.76
C LYS A 55 0.82 -13.19 -4.32
N VAL A 56 1.11 -13.07 -3.03
CA VAL A 56 2.46 -13.31 -2.49
C VAL A 56 2.85 -14.77 -2.73
N LEU A 57 1.99 -15.73 -2.40
CA LEU A 57 2.28 -17.15 -2.56
C LEU A 57 2.40 -17.62 -4.03
N TYR A 58 2.01 -16.79 -5.00
CA TYR A 58 2.20 -17.05 -6.44
C TYR A 58 3.26 -16.15 -7.08
N SER A 59 3.92 -15.29 -6.30
CA SER A 59 4.96 -14.40 -6.83
C SER A 59 6.30 -15.11 -6.99
N SER A 60 7.11 -14.66 -7.94
CA SER A 60 8.48 -15.15 -8.15
C SER A 60 9.43 -14.70 -7.04
N ASN A 61 10.54 -15.43 -6.86
CA ASN A 61 11.63 -15.10 -5.92
C ASN A 61 11.22 -15.09 -4.44
N LEU A 62 10.27 -15.94 -4.05
CA LEU A 62 10.02 -16.18 -2.63
C LEU A 62 11.22 -16.89 -1.99
N HIS A 63 11.62 -16.42 -0.82
CA HIS A 63 12.67 -17.06 -0.03
C HIS A 63 12.34 -17.01 1.46
N TRP A 64 12.79 -18.02 2.19
CA TRP A 64 12.83 -18.03 3.64
C TRP A 64 14.27 -17.87 4.11
N ASN A 65 14.62 -16.71 4.67
CA ASN A 65 16.00 -16.41 5.12
C ASN A 65 17.08 -16.67 4.04
N GLY A 66 16.77 -16.33 2.79
CA GLY A 66 17.68 -16.53 1.64
C GLY A 66 17.58 -17.90 0.98
N ILE A 67 16.82 -18.84 1.55
CA ILE A 67 16.54 -20.14 0.93
C ILE A 67 15.34 -19.99 -0.01
N PRO A 68 15.48 -20.20 -1.33
CA PRO A 68 14.35 -20.15 -2.25
C PRO A 68 13.25 -21.14 -1.83
N ILE A 69 12.00 -20.70 -1.88
CA ILE A 69 10.85 -21.56 -1.59
C ILE A 69 10.40 -22.17 -2.92
N GLU A 70 10.35 -23.49 -2.98
CA GLU A 70 9.93 -24.21 -4.19
C GLU A 70 8.40 -24.35 -4.26
N GLU A 71 7.89 -24.65 -5.44
CA GLU A 71 6.45 -24.85 -5.65
C GLU A 71 5.91 -25.99 -4.76
N GLY A 72 6.72 -27.03 -4.52
CA GLY A 72 6.38 -28.12 -3.61
C GLY A 72 6.16 -27.67 -2.15
N ASP A 73 6.89 -26.65 -1.69
CA ASP A 73 6.72 -26.08 -0.34
C ASP A 73 5.51 -25.15 -0.25
N LEU A 74 5.15 -24.49 -1.35
CA LEU A 74 4.03 -23.55 -1.42
C LEU A 74 2.67 -24.25 -1.41
N GLN A 75 2.56 -25.42 -2.02
CA GLN A 75 1.29 -26.16 -2.12
C GLN A 75 0.68 -26.48 -0.75
N PRO A 76 1.41 -27.09 0.22
CA PRO A 76 0.89 -27.31 1.57
C PRO A 76 0.42 -26.02 2.26
N ILE A 77 1.17 -24.92 2.09
CA ILE A 77 0.85 -23.61 2.69
C ILE A 77 -0.46 -23.07 2.12
N ARG A 78 -0.64 -23.15 0.79
CA ARG A 78 -1.87 -22.71 0.11
C ARG A 78 -3.07 -23.52 0.59
N THR A 79 -2.98 -24.85 0.58
CA THR A 79 -4.05 -25.73 1.05
C THR A 79 -4.42 -25.46 2.51
N MET A 80 -3.44 -25.27 3.38
CA MET A 80 -3.69 -24.94 4.80
C MET A 80 -4.47 -23.63 4.94
N LEU A 81 -4.06 -22.59 4.23
CA LEU A 81 -4.74 -21.29 4.28
C LEU A 81 -6.16 -21.35 3.72
N GLU A 82 -6.36 -22.03 2.59
CA GLU A 82 -7.69 -22.24 2.00
C GLU A 82 -8.62 -22.96 2.97
N ASN A 83 -8.15 -24.03 3.60
CA ASN A 83 -8.93 -24.78 4.59
C ASN A 83 -9.33 -23.90 5.79
N ILE A 84 -8.39 -23.12 6.35
CA ILE A 84 -8.66 -22.22 7.48
C ILE A 84 -9.69 -21.15 7.10
N LEU A 85 -9.54 -20.53 5.92
CA LEU A 85 -10.44 -19.49 5.46
C LEU A 85 -11.84 -20.03 5.17
N ASN A 86 -11.93 -21.20 4.54
CA ASN A 86 -13.21 -21.88 4.26
C ASN A 86 -13.92 -22.29 5.54
N ALA A 87 -13.19 -22.77 6.55
CA ALA A 87 -13.76 -23.09 7.85
C ALA A 87 -14.31 -21.85 8.56
N ARG A 88 -13.58 -20.72 8.51
CA ARG A 88 -14.04 -19.45 9.09
C ARG A 88 -15.27 -18.88 8.39
N ALA A 89 -15.39 -19.06 7.06
CA ALA A 89 -16.50 -18.51 6.28
C ALA A 89 -17.81 -19.31 6.45
N LYS A 90 -17.74 -20.55 6.95
CA LYS A 90 -18.91 -21.41 7.19
C LYS A 90 -19.48 -21.29 8.61
N ASN A 91 -18.81 -20.57 9.51
CA ASN A 91 -19.27 -20.22 10.86
C ASN A 91 -19.77 -18.78 10.89
#